data_AF-A0A947G867-F1
#
_entry.id   AF-A0A947G867-F1
#
_cell.length_a   1.000
_cell.length_b   1.000
_cell.length_c   1.000
_cell.angle_alpha   90.00
_cell.angle_beta   90.00
_cell.angle_gamma   90.00
#
_symmetry.space_group_name_H-M   'P 1'
#
loop_
_entity.id
_entity.type
_entity.pdbx_description
1 polymer ?
#
loop_
_entity_poly.entity_id
_entity_poly.type
_entity_poly.pdbx_seq_one_letter_code
_entity_poly.pdbx_strand_id
1 'polypeptide(L)'
;MPASTSPAESALFRFIPALRGVVPWRPLGRWPTPVHELQIPSCGHSVYLKREDLSSPLYGGNKVRTLEGHFGAAQAAGATEVWSSGAFGSNHATAATLH
;
A
#
# COMPACT_ATOMS: atom_id res chain seq x y z
N MET A 1 -26.60 -10.87 3.47
CA MET A 1 -25.58 -9.81 3.31
C MET A 1 -24.23 -10.43 3.61
N PRO A 2 -23.23 -10.40 2.70
CA PRO A 2 -21.94 -10.95 3.05
C PRO A 2 -21.31 -10.09 4.14
N ALA A 3 -20.76 -10.77 5.15
CA ALA A 3 -20.20 -10.19 6.36
C ALA A 3 -19.17 -9.09 6.02
N SER A 4 -19.27 -7.97 6.74
CA SER A 4 -18.26 -6.92 6.75
C SER A 4 -16.94 -7.51 7.26
N THR A 5 -16.09 -7.98 6.34
CA THR A 5 -14.70 -8.29 6.65
C THR A 5 -14.05 -7.00 7.13
N SER A 6 -13.73 -6.92 8.41
CA SER A 6 -12.85 -5.88 8.92
C SER A 6 -11.61 -5.84 8.02
N PRO A 7 -11.15 -4.68 7.54
CA PRO A 7 -9.95 -4.62 6.73
C PRO A 7 -8.81 -5.28 7.52
N ALA A 8 -8.13 -6.23 6.89
CA ALA A 8 -6.98 -6.89 7.49
C ALA A 8 -6.02 -5.82 8.01
N GLU A 9 -5.67 -5.93 9.28
CA GLU A 9 -4.88 -4.91 9.97
C GLU A 9 -3.54 -4.64 9.25
N SER A 10 -3.17 -3.36 9.10
CA SER A 10 -1.86 -2.98 8.55
C SER A 10 -0.73 -3.64 9.34
N ALA A 11 0.24 -4.21 8.63
CA ALA A 11 1.40 -4.84 9.25
C ALA A 11 2.16 -3.88 10.19
N LEU A 12 2.14 -2.57 9.90
CA LEU A 12 2.75 -1.55 10.76
C LEU A 12 2.16 -1.57 12.17
N PHE A 13 0.83 -1.57 12.29
CA PHE A 13 0.14 -1.55 13.57
C PHE A 13 0.11 -2.91 14.26
N ARG A 14 0.27 -4.00 13.50
CA ARG A 14 0.49 -5.33 14.06
C ARG A 14 1.84 -5.42 14.76
N PHE A 15 2.92 -4.95 14.11
CA PHE A 15 4.28 -5.06 14.63
C PHE A 15 4.68 -3.90 15.54
N ILE A 16 4.05 -2.74 15.40
CA ILE A 16 4.28 -1.57 16.25
C ILE A 16 2.92 -1.02 16.73
N PRO A 17 2.24 -1.71 17.67
CA PRO A 17 0.91 -1.32 18.15
C PRO A 17 0.84 0.09 18.73
N ALA A 18 1.95 0.59 19.30
CA ALA A 18 2.06 1.92 19.89
C ALA A 18 1.82 3.06 18.88
N LEU A 19 1.91 2.81 17.56
CA LEU A 19 1.65 3.82 16.54
C LEU A 19 0.14 3.98 16.22
N ARG A 20 -0.73 3.07 16.71
CA ARG A 20 -2.18 3.17 16.48
C ARG A 20 -2.72 4.44 17.11
N GLY A 21 -3.44 5.24 16.32
CA GLY A 21 -4.01 6.52 16.77
C GLY A 21 -3.00 7.65 16.96
N VAL A 22 -1.69 7.35 16.93
CA VAL A 22 -0.61 8.35 16.99
C VAL A 22 -0.26 8.81 15.58
N VAL A 23 -0.14 7.88 14.64
CA VAL A 23 0.18 8.19 13.24
C VAL A 23 -1.11 8.24 12.43
N PRO A 24 -1.41 9.35 11.74
CA PRO A 24 -2.53 9.41 10.81
C PRO A 24 -2.40 8.34 9.71
N TRP A 25 -3.48 7.60 9.45
CA TRP A 25 -3.45 6.49 8.51
C TRP A 25 -4.77 6.38 7.75
N ARG A 26 -4.67 6.26 6.42
CA ARG A 26 -5.80 6.04 5.54
C ARG A 26 -5.63 4.69 4.84
N PRO A 27 -6.44 3.66 5.18
CA PRO A 27 -6.40 2.41 4.43
C PRO A 27 -6.76 2.62 2.95
N LEU A 28 -5.89 2.18 2.06
CA LEU A 28 -6.03 2.25 0.59
C LEU A 28 -5.85 0.89 -0.07
N GLY A 29 -4.93 0.07 0.46
CA GLY A 29 -4.59 -1.21 -0.15
C GLY A 29 -5.46 -2.38 0.33
N ARG A 30 -5.43 -3.46 -0.45
CA ARG A 30 -5.94 -4.78 -0.06
C ARG A 30 -4.79 -5.60 0.50
N TRP A 31 -4.80 -5.81 1.81
CA TRP A 31 -3.75 -6.50 2.53
C TRP A 31 -4.21 -7.85 3.08
N PRO A 32 -3.30 -8.83 3.26
CA PRO A 32 -1.94 -8.86 2.73
C PRO A 32 -1.90 -9.19 1.23
N THR A 33 -0.90 -8.67 0.51
CA THR A 33 -0.60 -9.12 -0.87
C THR A 33 0.03 -10.52 -0.86
N PRO A 34 -0.19 -11.35 -1.89
CA PRO A 34 0.35 -12.71 -1.92
C PRO A 34 1.88 -12.74 -2.07
N VAL A 35 2.50 -13.82 -1.61
CA VAL A 35 3.91 -14.15 -1.85
C VAL A 35 3.95 -15.41 -2.69
N HIS A 36 4.63 -15.38 -3.83
CA HIS A 36 4.81 -16.53 -4.69
C HIS A 36 6.27 -16.97 -4.67
N GLU A 37 6.50 -18.28 -4.61
CA GLU A 37 7.82 -18.82 -4.94
C GLU A 37 8.00 -18.83 -6.46
N LEU A 38 9.16 -18.38 -6.92
CA LEU A 38 9.55 -18.35 -8.32
C LEU A 38 10.63 -19.40 -8.56
N GLN A 39 10.41 -20.21 -9.59
CA GLN A 39 11.40 -21.13 -10.08
C GLN A 39 12.24 -20.41 -11.15
N ILE A 40 13.43 -19.97 -10.77
CA ILE A 40 14.39 -19.33 -11.69
C ILE A 40 15.52 -20.33 -11.97
N PRO A 41 15.61 -20.93 -13.18
CA PRO A 41 16.47 -22.08 -13.49
C PRO A 41 17.98 -21.93 -13.31
N SER A 42 18.47 -20.81 -12.76
CA SER A 42 19.89 -20.49 -12.59
C SER A 42 20.23 -19.87 -11.24
N CYS A 43 19.26 -19.61 -10.37
CA CYS A 43 19.51 -18.82 -9.16
C CYS A 43 20.04 -19.64 -7.96
N GLY A 44 20.04 -20.98 -8.03
CA GLY A 44 20.58 -21.87 -7.00
C GLY A 44 19.90 -21.80 -5.62
N HIS A 45 18.87 -20.97 -5.46
CA HIS A 45 18.19 -20.67 -4.20
C HIS A 45 16.69 -20.46 -4.42
N SER A 46 15.86 -20.61 -3.38
CA SER A 46 14.43 -20.24 -3.48
C SER A 46 14.29 -18.73 -3.60
N VAL A 47 13.61 -18.27 -4.66
CA VAL A 47 13.28 -16.86 -4.87
C VAL A 47 11.81 -16.65 -4.58
N TYR A 48 11.49 -15.66 -3.75
CA TYR A 48 10.11 -15.31 -3.43
C TYR A 48 9.77 -13.92 -3.95
N LEU A 49 8.60 -13.78 -4.57
CA LEU A 49 8.05 -12.53 -5.06
C LEU A 49 6.84 -12.13 -4.22
N LYS A 50 6.97 -11.02 -3.49
CA LYS A 50 5.84 -10.33 -2.87
C LYS A 50 5.09 -9.52 -3.95
N ARG A 51 3.84 -9.89 -4.23
CA ARG A 51 3.02 -9.30 -5.29
C ARG A 51 2.40 -7.96 -4.90
N GLU A 52 3.25 -6.97 -4.65
CA GLU A 52 2.82 -5.60 -4.36
C GLU A 52 2.07 -4.95 -5.52
N ASP A 53 2.26 -5.43 -6.74
CA ASP A 53 1.46 -5.06 -7.91
C ASP A 53 -0.03 -5.38 -7.75
N LEU A 54 -0.40 -6.29 -6.83
CA LEU A 54 -1.79 -6.63 -6.49
C LEU A 54 -2.30 -5.89 -5.25
N SER A 55 -1.63 -4.82 -4.82
CA SER A 55 -2.00 -4.05 -3.62
C SER A 55 -3.33 -3.31 -3.75
N SER A 56 -3.84 -3.08 -4.96
CA SER A 56 -5.16 -2.47 -5.19
C SER A 56 -5.74 -2.94 -6.52
N PRO A 57 -7.08 -3.10 -6.62
CA PRO A 57 -7.73 -3.38 -7.90
C PRO A 57 -7.72 -2.18 -8.86
N LEU A 58 -7.49 -0.96 -8.38
CA LEU A 58 -7.47 0.26 -9.20
C LEU A 58 -6.09 0.49 -9.83
N TYR A 59 -5.08 0.64 -8.97
CA TYR A 59 -3.68 0.77 -9.38
C TYR A 59 -2.79 0.27 -8.25
N GLY A 60 -2.11 -0.86 -8.49
CA GLY A 60 -1.27 -1.49 -7.48
C GLY A 60 0.15 -0.92 -7.42
N GLY A 61 1.04 -1.70 -6.82
CA GLY A 61 2.45 -1.36 -6.63
C GLY A 61 2.76 -0.85 -5.23
N ASN A 62 4.06 -0.62 -4.99
CA ASN A 62 4.56 -0.28 -3.66
C ASN A 62 4.07 1.09 -3.14
N LYS A 63 3.71 2.02 -4.04
CA LYS A 63 3.30 3.38 -3.67
C LYS A 63 2.00 3.42 -2.91
N VAL A 64 1.11 2.44 -3.09
CA VAL A 64 -0.12 2.31 -2.31
C VAL A 64 0.18 2.29 -0.81
N ARG A 65 1.22 1.57 -0.35
CA ARG A 65 1.61 1.55 1.07
C ARG A 65 2.02 2.92 1.60
N THR A 66 2.83 3.64 0.84
CA THR A 66 3.34 4.95 1.24
C THR A 66 2.20 5.98 1.29
N LEU A 67 1.29 5.90 0.31
CA LEU A 67 0.13 6.79 0.23
C LEU A 67 -0.83 6.63 1.41
N GLU A 68 -0.94 5.45 2.03
CA GLU A 68 -1.79 5.28 3.23
C GLU A 68 -1.39 6.25 4.37
N GLY A 69 -0.09 6.46 4.56
CA GLY A 69 0.43 7.43 5.51
C GLY A 69 0.29 8.88 5.04
N HIS A 70 0.65 9.16 3.78
CA HIS A 70 0.57 10.52 3.23
C HIS A 70 -0.86 11.06 3.16
N PHE A 71 -1.81 10.26 2.68
CA PHE A 71 -3.21 10.64 2.63
C PHE A 71 -3.83 10.66 4.03
N GLY A 72 -3.40 9.77 4.93
CA GLY A 72 -3.75 9.85 6.34
C GLY A 72 -3.36 11.20 6.95
N ALA A 73 -2.12 11.65 6.72
CA ALA A 73 -1.62 12.94 7.20
C ALA A 73 -2.34 14.12 6.54
N ALA A 74 -2.54 14.09 5.22
CA ALA A 74 -3.27 15.13 4.49
C ALA A 74 -4.71 15.27 5.00
N GLN A 75 -5.39 14.14 5.20
CA GLN A 75 -6.75 14.11 5.76
C GLN A 75 -6.80 14.66 7.19
N ALA A 76 -5.85 14.27 8.05
CA ALA A 76 -5.78 14.78 9.42
C ALA A 76 -5.50 16.30 9.48
N ALA A 77 -4.78 16.84 8.49
CA ALA A 77 -4.54 18.26 8.34
C ALA A 77 -5.71 19.04 7.70
N GLY A 78 -6.80 18.35 7.31
CA GLY A 78 -7.94 18.97 6.63
C GLY A 78 -7.62 19.46 5.21
N ALA A 79 -6.61 18.88 4.54
CA ALA A 79 -6.26 19.25 3.18
C ALA A 79 -7.39 18.88 2.20
N THR A 80 -7.69 19.79 1.27
CA THR A 80 -8.67 19.57 0.21
C THR A 80 -8.03 19.17 -1.12
N GLU A 81 -6.71 19.33 -1.24
CA GLU A 81 -5.94 19.06 -2.45
C GLU A 81 -4.64 18.36 -2.10
N VAL A 82 -4.18 17.48 -3.00
CA VAL A 82 -2.88 16.81 -2.91
C VAL A 82 -2.13 17.04 -4.21
N TRP A 83 -0.88 17.47 -4.08
CA TRP A 83 0.02 17.73 -5.20
C TRP A 83 1.10 16.66 -5.22
N SER A 84 1.22 15.94 -6.33
CA SER A 84 2.26 14.93 -6.55
C SER A 84 3.02 15.25 -7.83
N SER A 85 4.33 15.10 -7.80
CA SER A 85 5.20 15.30 -8.97
C SER A 85 6.03 14.04 -9.25
N GLY A 86 6.67 14.01 -10.42
CA GLY A 86 7.56 12.92 -10.82
C GLY A 86 8.05 13.10 -12.25
N ALA A 87 9.00 12.26 -12.65
CA ALA A 87 9.45 12.18 -14.02
C ALA A 87 8.35 11.63 -14.95
N PHE A 88 8.54 11.76 -16.26
CA PHE A 88 7.68 11.13 -17.26
C PHE A 88 7.54 9.62 -17.00
N GLY A 89 6.31 9.12 -16.92
CA GLY A 89 6.02 7.72 -16.58
C GLY A 89 6.07 7.38 -15.09
N SER A 90 5.97 8.35 -14.18
CA SER A 90 6.03 8.11 -12.73
C SER A 90 4.82 7.32 -12.20
N ASN A 91 5.05 6.07 -11.79
CA ASN A 91 4.05 5.25 -11.09
C ASN A 91 3.57 5.88 -9.76
N HIS A 92 4.40 6.71 -9.11
CA HIS A 92 3.97 7.41 -7.89
C HIS A 92 2.98 8.51 -8.18
N ALA A 93 3.25 9.33 -9.20
CA ALA A 93 2.32 10.37 -9.61
C ALA A 93 0.99 9.75 -10.06
N THR A 94 1.04 8.68 -10.88
CA THR A 94 -0.16 7.94 -11.28
C THR A 94 -0.91 7.35 -10.09
N ALA A 95 -0.23 6.69 -9.16
CA ALA A 95 -0.88 6.15 -7.96
C ALA A 95 -1.51 7.24 -7.09
N ALA A 96 -0.82 8.37 -6.89
CA ALA A 96 -1.32 9.47 -6.08
C ALA A 96 -2.52 10.19 -6.72
N THR A 97 -2.65 10.16 -8.06
CA THR A 97 -3.79 10.75 -8.76
C THR A 97 -5.01 9.81 -8.80
N LEU A 98 -4.79 8.49 -8.89
CA LEU A 98 -5.88 7.53 -9.01
C LEU A 98 -6.54 7.18 -7.66
N HIS A 99 -5.79 7.23 -6.57
CA HIS A 99 -6.27 6.91 -5.21
C HIS A 99 -6.65 8.17 -4.44
#